data_AF-A0A419JAJ5-F1
#
_entry.id   AF-A0A419JAJ5-F1
#
_cell.length_a   1.000
_cell.length_b   1.000
_cell.length_c   1.000
_cell.angle_alpha   90.00
_cell.angle_beta   90.00
_cell.angle_gamma   90.00
#
_symmetry.space_group_name_H-M   'P 1'
#
loop_
_entity.id
_entity.type
_entity.pdbx_description
1 polymer ?
#
loop_
_entity_poly.entity_id
_entity_poly.type
_entity_poly.pdbx_seq_one_letter_code
_entity_poly.pdbx_strand_id
1 'polypeptide(L)' 'MVRQSYYDEQNRGITMGKTGSIQWIKIKGRKGKVRLVEHSNVKYKRPGPAQRYSSSGTKRRRIKRSEKSVAR' A
#
# COMPACT_ATOMS: atom_id res chain seq x y z
N MET A 1 -16.27 15.88 11.02
CA MET A 1 -16.37 14.55 10.37
C MET A 1 -16.23 14.70 8.83
N VAL A 2 -15.12 15.29 8.34
CA VAL A 2 -15.06 15.89 6.97
C VAL A 2 -13.94 15.29 6.09
N ARG A 3 -13.11 14.37 6.60
CA ARG A 3 -11.96 13.84 5.84
C ARG A 3 -12.21 12.56 5.05
N GLN A 4 -13.31 11.84 5.30
CA GLN A 4 -13.60 10.57 4.63
C GLN A 4 -14.44 10.78 3.36
N SER A 5 -15.41 11.70 3.41
CA SER A 5 -16.27 12.07 2.27
C SER A 5 -15.48 12.61 1.07
N TYR A 6 -14.41 13.36 1.30
CA TYR A 6 -13.56 13.91 0.23
C TYR A 6 -12.88 12.82 -0.62
N TYR A 7 -12.60 11.64 -0.06
CA TYR A 7 -12.01 10.52 -0.82
C TYR A 7 -13.08 9.64 -1.49
N ASP A 8 -14.29 9.57 -0.96
CA ASP A 8 -15.39 8.79 -1.56
C ASP A 8 -16.07 9.54 -2.71
N GLU A 9 -16.13 10.87 -2.67
CA GLU A 9 -16.71 11.70 -3.75
C GLU A 9 -15.85 11.73 -5.01
N GLN A 10 -14.53 11.62 -4.90
CA GLN A 10 -13.61 11.53 -6.05
C GLN A 10 -13.71 10.21 -6.83
N ASN A 11 -14.54 9.26 -6.36
CA ASN A 11 -14.75 7.95 -6.99
C ASN A 11 -16.15 7.77 -7.59
N ARG A 12 -17.02 8.80 -7.59
CA ARG A 12 -18.42 8.72 -8.07
C ARG A 12 -18.65 9.26 -9.50
N GLY A 13 -17.63 9.27 -10.36
CA GLY A 13 -17.78 9.87 -11.70
C GLY A 13 -16.74 9.45 -12.74
N ILE A 14 -16.17 8.25 -12.65
CA ILE A 14 -15.19 7.80 -13.65
C ILE A 14 -15.94 7.10 -14.80
N THR A 15 -16.36 7.88 -15.80
CA THR A 15 -16.59 7.34 -17.14
C THR A 15 -15.23 7.06 -17.79
N MET A 16 -15.06 5.80 -18.15
CA MET A 16 -13.85 5.13 -18.61
C MET A 16 -13.46 5.59 -20.02
N GLY A 17 -12.64 6.65 -20.14
CA GLY A 17 -12.35 7.29 -21.42
C GLY A 17 -11.00 6.98 -22.08
N LYS A 18 -9.87 7.11 -21.36
CA LYS A 18 -8.48 6.81 -21.82
C LYS A 18 -7.53 7.26 -20.72
N THR A 19 -6.99 6.32 -19.92
CA THR A 19 -5.74 6.36 -19.12
C THR A 19 -5.90 5.33 -17.99
N GLY A 20 -4.99 4.36 -17.90
CA GLY A 20 -5.01 3.33 -16.85
C GLY A 20 -4.90 3.95 -15.45
N SER A 21 -6.04 4.09 -14.78
CA SER A 21 -6.13 4.69 -13.45
C SER A 21 -5.45 3.79 -12.42
N ILE A 22 -4.40 4.31 -11.79
CA ILE A 22 -3.66 3.62 -10.72
C ILE A 22 -4.55 3.59 -9.48
N GLN A 23 -4.92 2.38 -9.05
CA GLN A 23 -5.67 2.16 -7.81
C GLN A 23 -4.75 2.35 -6.60
N TRP A 24 -5.09 3.29 -5.72
CA TRP A 24 -4.31 3.63 -4.53
C TRP A 24 -4.95 3.06 -3.26
N ILE A 25 -4.17 2.37 -2.44
CA ILE A 25 -4.61 1.80 -1.16
C ILE A 25 -3.87 2.45 0.01
N LYS A 26 -4.61 2.74 1.08
CA LYS A 26 -4.08 3.26 2.35
C LYS A 26 -3.44 2.13 3.17
N ILE A 27 -2.16 2.28 3.51
CA ILE A 27 -1.42 1.36 4.37
C ILE A 27 -1.01 2.05 5.67
N LYS A 28 -1.31 1.43 6.80
CA LYS A 28 -0.92 1.87 8.14
C LYS A 28 0.49 1.37 8.49
N GLY A 29 1.36 2.29 8.89
CA GLY A 29 2.69 2.00 9.44
C GLY A 29 2.65 1.63 10.93
N ARG A 30 3.78 1.15 11.47
CA ARG A 30 3.88 0.74 12.89
C ARG A 30 3.51 1.85 13.87
N LYS A 31 3.88 3.11 13.57
CA LYS A 31 3.56 4.29 14.39
C LYS A 31 2.21 4.94 14.04
N GLY A 32 1.31 4.23 13.37
CA GLY A 32 -0.03 4.72 13.03
C GLY A 32 -0.13 5.66 11.83
N LYS A 33 0.99 6.19 11.31
CA LYS A 33 0.99 7.01 10.07
C LYS A 33 0.50 6.20 8.87
N VAL A 34 -0.36 6.80 8.06
CA VAL A 34 -0.91 6.19 6.84
C VAL A 34 -0.17 6.72 5.62
N ARG A 35 0.04 5.86 4.62
CA ARG A 35 0.59 6.22 3.30
C ARG A 35 -0.20 5.56 2.19
N LEU A 36 -0.29 6.22 1.03
CA LEU A 36 -0.87 5.64 -0.17
C LEU A 36 0.17 4.78 -0.89
N VAL A 37 -0.26 3.62 -1.36
CA VAL A 37 0.55 2.66 -2.12
C VAL A 37 -0.29 2.13 -3.25
N GLU A 38 0.30 2.01 -4.43
CA GLU A 38 -0.34 1.34 -5.57
C GLU A 38 -0.83 -0.06 -5.18
N HIS A 39 -1.98 -0.44 -5.73
CA HIS A 39 -2.61 -1.73 -5.46
C HIS A 39 -1.65 -2.92 -5.68
N SER A 40 -0.85 -2.88 -6.75
CA SER A 40 0.17 -3.89 -7.08
C SER A 40 1.20 -4.10 -5.97
N ASN A 41 1.49 -3.05 -5.23
CA ASN A 41 2.53 -2.98 -4.22
C ASN A 41 2.00 -3.16 -2.80
N VAL A 42 0.71 -3.47 -2.59
CA VAL A 42 0.10 -3.61 -1.26
C VAL A 42 0.60 -4.82 -0.50
N LYS A 43 0.70 -5.98 -1.17
CA LYS A 43 1.06 -7.25 -0.52
C LYS A 43 2.51 -7.30 -0.03
N TYR A 44 3.41 -6.53 -0.63
CA TYR A 44 4.86 -6.66 -0.40
C TYR A 44 5.57 -5.33 -0.13
N LYS A 45 6.47 -5.32 0.85
CA LYS A 45 7.39 -4.21 1.13
C LYS A 45 8.83 -4.59 0.80
N ARG A 46 9.68 -3.57 0.59
CA ARG A 46 11.13 -3.76 0.53
C ARG A 46 11.65 -4.08 1.95
N PRO A 47 12.60 -5.01 2.09
CA PRO A 47 13.23 -5.29 3.38
C PRO A 47 14.07 -4.11 3.87
N GLY A 48 14.11 -3.91 5.19
CA GLY A 48 15.08 -3.00 5.82
C GLY A 48 16.52 -3.54 5.68
N PRO A 49 17.56 -2.73 5.92
CA PRO A 49 18.96 -3.12 5.74
C PRO A 49 19.34 -4.45 6.41
N ALA A 50 18.99 -4.62 7.69
CA ALA A 50 19.25 -5.85 8.45
C ALA A 50 18.33 -7.03 8.08
N GLN A 51 17.29 -6.81 7.27
CA GLN A 51 16.31 -7.83 6.84
C GLN A 51 16.55 -8.32 5.41
N ARG A 52 17.64 -7.88 4.77
CA ARG A 52 17.96 -8.18 3.37
C ARG A 52 18.42 -9.62 3.15
N TYR A 53 18.79 -10.36 4.17
CA TYR A 53 19.29 -11.73 4.05
C TYR A 53 18.43 -12.70 4.89
N SER A 54 18.24 -13.93 4.41
CA SER A 54 17.71 -15.04 5.21
C SER A 54 18.76 -15.56 6.17
N SER A 55 18.36 -16.43 7.10
CA SER A 55 19.29 -17.16 7.98
C SER A 55 20.31 -17.98 7.19
N SER A 56 19.92 -18.49 6.02
CA SER A 56 20.79 -19.19 5.06
C SER A 56 21.67 -18.26 4.20
N GLY A 57 21.67 -16.94 4.45
CA GLY A 57 22.47 -15.96 3.69
C GLY A 57 21.88 -15.50 2.35
N THR A 58 20.72 -16.02 1.95
CA THR A 58 20.11 -15.68 0.65
C THR A 58 19.47 -14.29 0.67
N LYS A 59 19.68 -13.49 -0.39
CA LYS A 59 19.15 -12.12 -0.50
C LYS A 59 17.63 -12.08 -0.70
N ARG A 60 16.92 -11.47 0.24
CA ARG A 60 15.48 -11.17 0.18
C ARG A 60 15.25 -9.88 -0.61
N ARG A 61 14.44 -9.95 -1.67
CA ARG A 61 14.05 -8.76 -2.46
C ARG A 61 12.76 -8.11 -1.95
N ARG A 62 11.84 -8.90 -1.38
CA ARG A 62 10.52 -8.48 -0.90
C ARG A 62 10.14 -9.22 0.37
N ILE A 63 9.36 -8.58 1.24
CA ILE A 63 8.76 -9.16 2.45
C ILE A 63 7.25 -8.96 2.39
N LYS A 64 6.48 -10.02 2.68
CA LYS A 64 5.01 -9.96 2.77
C LYS A 64 4.60 -8.98 3.88
N ARG A 65 3.67 -8.06 3.61
CA ARG A 65 3.08 -7.21 4.64
C ARG A 65 2.07 -8.01 5.46
N SER A 66 1.88 -7.58 6.71
CA SER A 66 0.77 -8.08 7.52
C SER A 66 -0.55 -7.55 6.98
N GLU A 67 -1.59 -8.40 6.98
CA GLU A 67 -2.93 -8.04 6.54
C GLU A 67 -3.53 -6.90 7.38
N LYS A 68 -3.19 -6.85 8.67
CA LYS A 68 -3.57 -5.76 9.60
C LYS A 68 -3.03 -4.38 9.20
N SER A 69 -2.04 -4.33 8.30
CA SER A 69 -1.47 -3.07 7.83
C SER A 69 -2.30 -2.41 6.73
N VAL A 70 -3.21 -3.14 6.07
CA VAL A 70 -4.12 -2.54 5.10
C VAL A 70 -5.22 -1.83 5.89
N ALA A 71 -5.32 -0.52 5.74
CA ALA A 71 -6.40 0.24 6.37
C ALA A 71 -7.69 -0.10 5.61
N ARG A 72 -8.61 -0.79 6.29
CA ARG A 72 -10.01 -0.91 5.86
C ARG A 72 -10.78 0.31 6.31
#